data_AF-A0A2Y9BGF3-F1
#
_entry.id   AF-A0A2Y9BGF3-F1
#
_cell.length_a   1.000
_cell.length_b   1.000
_cell.length_c   1.000
_cell.angle_alpha   90.00
_cell.angle_beta   90.00
_cell.angle_gamma   90.00
#
_symmetry.space_group_name_H-M   'P 1'
#
loop_
_entity.id
_entity.type
_entity.pdbx_description
1 polymer ?
#
loop_
_entity_poly.entity_id
_entity_poly.type
_entity_poly.pdbx_seq_one_letter_code
_entity_poly.pdbx_strand_id
1 'polypeptide(L)'
;MTHRESDDPYYDLIDDFDLIVSSFQSQYGLRLSRELQTMKWDEFRDLLVGISPDTALGRIVSIRAENDKNVLKHFSKDQHRIRNEWRHRKAKSIKPEDMEVILNGFKQAFISMAGGR
;
A
#
# COMPACT_ATOMS: atom_id res chain seq x y z
N MET A 1 -14.83 -23.24 10.88
CA MET A 1 -14.40 -22.93 9.50
C MET A 1 -13.14 -22.09 9.62
N THR A 2 -11.98 -22.67 9.32
CA THR A 2 -10.68 -22.01 9.44
C THR A 2 -10.57 -20.92 8.38
N HIS A 3 -10.76 -19.66 8.77
CA HIS A 3 -10.26 -18.54 7.98
C HIS A 3 -8.74 -18.72 7.89
N ARG A 4 -8.25 -19.14 6.73
CA ARG A 4 -6.84 -18.96 6.41
C ARG A 4 -6.68 -17.45 6.32
N GLU A 5 -6.05 -16.85 7.33
CA GLU A 5 -5.43 -15.54 7.16
C GLU A 5 -4.55 -15.67 5.92
N SER A 6 -4.91 -14.91 4.90
CA SER A 6 -4.09 -14.80 3.71
C SER A 6 -2.83 -14.05 4.15
N ASP A 7 -1.65 -14.66 4.04
CA ASP A 7 -0.35 -13.98 4.25
C ASP A 7 -0.15 -12.80 3.29
N ASP A 8 -1.03 -12.64 2.31
CA ASP A 8 -1.05 -11.51 1.38
C ASP A 8 -1.61 -10.24 2.05
N PRO A 9 -0.82 -9.16 2.20
CA PRO A 9 -1.28 -7.89 2.72
C PRO A 9 -2.22 -7.14 1.76
N TYR A 10 -2.45 -7.65 0.54
CA TYR A 10 -3.29 -7.06 -0.51
C TYR A 10 -2.80 -5.68 -1.01
N TYR A 11 -1.55 -5.35 -0.74
CA TYR A 11 -0.85 -4.20 -1.30
C TYR A 11 0.62 -4.53 -1.61
N ASP A 12 1.20 -3.77 -2.52
CA ASP A 12 2.58 -3.82 -2.92
C ASP A 12 3.30 -2.55 -2.49
N LEU A 13 4.43 -2.70 -1.80
CA LEU A 13 5.17 -1.55 -1.30
C LEU A 13 5.73 -0.68 -2.42
N ILE A 14 5.88 -1.23 -3.63
CA ILE A 14 6.37 -0.50 -4.80
C ILE A 14 5.22 -0.02 -5.66
N ASP A 15 4.38 -0.95 -6.11
CA ASP A 15 3.33 -0.62 -7.08
C ASP A 15 2.21 0.24 -6.48
N ASP A 16 1.99 0.18 -5.15
CA ASP A 16 0.98 0.97 -4.43
C ASP A 16 1.61 2.11 -3.57
N PHE A 17 2.85 2.52 -3.85
CA PHE A 17 3.55 3.51 -3.02
C PHE A 17 2.83 4.87 -2.96
N ASP A 18 2.18 5.29 -4.04
CA ASP A 18 1.36 6.51 -4.09
C ASP A 18 0.12 6.42 -3.18
N LEU A 19 -0.52 5.24 -3.11
CA LEU A 19 -1.60 4.95 -2.18
C LEU A 19 -1.10 4.96 -0.74
N ILE A 20 0.11 4.46 -0.48
CA ILE A 20 0.76 4.53 0.84
C ILE A 20 0.98 5.99 1.23
N VAL A 21 1.61 6.81 0.37
CA VAL A 21 1.86 8.24 0.63
C VAL A 21 0.58 9.01 0.94
N SER A 22 -0.45 8.84 0.10
CA SER A 22 -1.74 9.52 0.31
C SER A 22 -2.45 9.07 1.58
N SER A 23 -2.29 7.81 1.98
CA SER A 23 -2.90 7.27 3.19
C SER A 23 -2.17 7.76 4.44
N PHE A 24 -0.84 7.79 4.44
CA PHE A 24 -0.05 8.38 5.53
C PHE A 24 -0.36 9.87 5.72
N GLN A 25 -0.46 10.61 4.61
CA GLN A 25 -0.78 12.04 4.67
C GLN A 25 -2.20 12.30 5.20
N SER A 26 -3.18 11.51 4.78
CA SER A 26 -4.58 11.71 5.17
C SER A 26 -4.88 11.22 6.59
N GLN A 27 -4.28 10.11 7.03
CA GLN A 27 -4.54 9.54 8.34
C GLN A 27 -3.65 10.10 9.45
N TYR A 28 -2.36 10.28 9.17
CA TYR A 28 -1.37 10.68 10.19
C TYR A 28 -0.85 12.11 10.00
N GLY A 29 -1.21 12.77 8.90
CA GLY A 29 -0.64 14.09 8.56
C GLY A 29 0.82 14.03 8.11
N LEU A 30 1.40 12.83 7.93
CA LEU A 30 2.82 12.64 7.65
C LEU A 30 3.13 12.80 6.16
N ARG A 31 4.09 13.67 5.86
CA ARG A 31 4.66 13.83 4.52
C ARG A 31 5.83 12.86 4.36
N LEU A 32 5.57 11.65 3.87
CA LEU A 32 6.61 10.62 3.73
C LEU A 32 7.85 11.10 2.94
N SER A 33 7.71 11.97 1.94
CA SER A 33 8.85 12.55 1.22
C SER A 33 9.83 13.32 2.10
N ARG A 34 9.40 13.78 3.29
CA ARG A 34 10.22 14.49 4.29
C ARG A 34 10.62 13.58 5.44
N GLU A 35 9.66 12.82 5.97
CA GLU A 35 9.81 12.05 7.21
C GLU A 35 10.58 10.73 7.04
N LEU A 36 10.57 10.14 5.83
CA LEU A 36 11.22 8.85 5.58
C LEU A 36 12.73 8.83 5.83
N GLN A 37 13.41 9.98 5.89
CA GLN A 37 14.87 10.03 6.11
C GLN A 37 15.28 9.62 7.52
N THR A 38 14.42 9.91 8.50
CA THR A 38 14.71 9.72 9.92
C THR A 38 13.81 8.68 10.55
N MET A 39 12.73 8.28 9.87
CA MET A 39 11.80 7.26 10.30
C MET A 39 12.47 5.89 10.31
N LYS A 40 12.35 5.17 11.44
CA LYS A 40 12.84 3.79 11.53
C LYS A 40 11.94 2.87 10.72
N TRP A 41 12.52 1.80 10.17
CA TRP A 41 11.75 0.79 9.43
C TRP A 41 10.57 0.23 10.24
N ASP A 42 10.80 -0.13 11.51
CA ASP A 42 9.73 -0.68 12.36
C ASP A 42 8.59 0.33 12.57
N GLU A 43 8.91 1.62 12.72
CA GLU A 43 7.91 2.68 12.85
C GLU A 43 7.09 2.84 11.56
N PHE A 44 7.76 2.85 10.40
CA PHE A 44 7.07 2.88 9.11
C PHE A 44 6.13 1.67 8.95
N ARG A 45 6.61 0.47 9.29
CA ARG A 45 5.82 -0.77 9.22
C ARG A 45 4.61 -0.70 10.14
N ASP A 46 4.80 -0.26 11.38
CA ASP A 46 3.72 -0.20 12.38
C ASP A 46 2.64 0.80 11.94
N LEU A 47 3.05 1.96 11.38
CA LEU A 47 2.12 2.94 10.80
C LEU A 47 1.39 2.40 9.56
N LEU A 48 2.10 1.65 8.70
CA LEU A 48 1.53 1.05 7.48
C LEU A 48 0.49 -0.03 7.81
N VAL A 49 0.79 -0.92 8.77
CA VAL A 49 -0.15 -1.93 9.26
C VAL A 49 -1.35 -1.28 9.95
N GLY A 50 -1.16 -0.13 10.59
CA GLY A 50 -2.21 0.66 11.23
C GLY A 50 -3.12 1.45 10.27
N ILE A 51 -2.94 1.35 8.96
CA ILE A 51 -3.75 2.09 7.99
C ILE A 51 -5.23 1.65 8.05
N SER A 52 -6.11 2.63 8.18
CA SER A 52 -7.56 2.44 8.24
C SER A 52 -8.14 2.10 6.87
N PRO A 53 -9.22 1.30 6.80
CA PRO A 53 -9.97 1.04 5.58
C PRO A 53 -10.48 2.29 4.86
N ASP A 54 -10.64 3.42 5.55
CA ASP A 54 -11.14 4.68 4.95
C ASP A 54 -10.04 5.53 4.27
N THR A 55 -8.85 4.99 4.12
CA THR A 55 -7.77 5.63 3.36
C THR A 55 -7.74 5.17 1.91
N ALA A 56 -6.93 5.82 1.07
CA ALA A 56 -6.76 5.41 -0.33
C ALA A 56 -6.27 3.95 -0.43
N LEU A 57 -5.25 3.59 0.33
CA LEU A 57 -4.72 2.24 0.41
C LEU A 57 -5.74 1.28 1.03
N GLY A 58 -6.36 1.66 2.15
CA GLY A 58 -7.34 0.85 2.85
C GLY A 58 -8.53 0.45 1.99
N ARG A 59 -9.03 1.35 1.14
CA ARG A 59 -10.11 1.05 0.19
C ARG A 59 -9.67 0.06 -0.88
N ILE A 60 -8.47 0.21 -1.43
CA ILE A 60 -7.92 -0.72 -2.42
C ILE A 60 -7.70 -2.11 -1.82
N VAL A 61 -7.10 -2.19 -0.62
CA VAL A 61 -6.92 -3.42 0.15
C VAL A 61 -8.27 -4.10 0.39
N SER A 62 -9.29 -3.34 0.80
CA SER A 62 -10.64 -3.87 1.03
C SER A 62 -11.25 -4.49 -0.24
N ILE A 63 -11.09 -3.84 -1.40
CA ILE A 63 -11.56 -4.37 -2.69
C ILE A 63 -10.82 -5.66 -3.07
N ARG A 64 -9.50 -5.70 -2.88
CA ARG A 64 -8.66 -6.84 -3.25
C ARG A 64 -8.87 -8.05 -2.33
N ALA A 65 -9.08 -7.80 -1.05
CA ALA A 65 -9.31 -8.81 -0.01
C ALA A 65 -10.73 -9.41 -0.04
N GLU A 66 -11.69 -8.77 -0.71
CA GLU A 66 -13.09 -9.18 -0.68
C GLU A 66 -13.33 -10.57 -1.29
N ASN A 67 -14.05 -11.41 -0.53
CA ASN A 67 -14.38 -12.78 -0.86
C ASN A 67 -15.86 -13.14 -0.61
N ASP A 68 -16.65 -12.29 0.06
CA ASP A 68 -18.08 -12.46 0.24
C ASP A 68 -18.80 -12.31 -1.10
N LYS A 69 -19.45 -13.39 -1.53
CA LYS A 69 -20.20 -13.46 -2.79
C LYS A 69 -21.34 -12.44 -2.85
N ASN A 70 -21.94 -12.06 -1.72
CA ASN A 70 -23.00 -11.06 -1.69
C ASN A 70 -22.46 -9.66 -1.91
N VAL A 71 -21.30 -9.34 -1.35
CA VAL A 71 -20.62 -8.06 -1.58
C VAL A 71 -20.14 -7.98 -3.03
N LEU A 72 -19.49 -9.05 -3.51
CA LEU A 72 -18.94 -9.13 -4.88
C LEU A 72 -20.01 -8.97 -5.98
N LYS A 73 -21.26 -9.37 -5.74
CA LYS A 73 -22.36 -9.17 -6.70
C LYS A 73 -22.69 -7.70 -6.96
N HIS A 74 -22.35 -6.84 -6.00
CA HIS A 74 -22.64 -5.40 -6.07
C HIS A 74 -21.40 -4.58 -6.42
N PHE A 75 -20.27 -5.23 -6.69
CA PHE A 75 -19.07 -4.53 -7.13
C PHE A 75 -19.30 -3.81 -8.47
N SER A 76 -18.75 -2.61 -8.58
CA SER A 76 -18.64 -1.91 -9.84
C SER A 76 -17.67 -2.64 -10.78
N LYS A 77 -17.72 -2.29 -12.07
CA LYS A 77 -16.77 -2.80 -13.06
C LYS A 77 -15.31 -2.51 -12.66
N ASP A 78 -15.05 -1.34 -12.09
CA ASP A 78 -13.70 -0.96 -11.65
C ASP A 78 -13.25 -1.74 -10.42
N GLN A 79 -14.14 -2.01 -9.46
CA GLN A 79 -13.81 -2.84 -8.30
C GLN A 79 -13.48 -4.27 -8.73
N HIS A 80 -14.24 -4.84 -9.67
CA HIS A 80 -13.89 -6.12 -10.27
C HIS A 80 -12.55 -6.09 -10.98
N ARG A 81 -12.25 -5.03 -11.75
CA ARG A 81 -10.97 -4.85 -12.43
C ARG A 81 -9.80 -4.85 -11.45
N ILE A 82 -9.84 -3.99 -10.43
CA ILE A 82 -8.81 -3.86 -9.38
C ILE A 82 -8.53 -5.22 -8.72
N ARG A 83 -9.59 -5.93 -8.35
CA ARG A 83 -9.48 -7.23 -7.70
C ARG A 83 -8.92 -8.31 -8.63
N ASN A 84 -9.38 -8.36 -9.88
CA ASN A 84 -8.91 -9.35 -10.85
C ASN A 84 -7.45 -9.11 -11.23
N GLU A 85 -7.04 -7.86 -11.45
CA GLU A 85 -5.65 -7.47 -11.68
C GLU A 85 -4.75 -7.95 -10.53
N TRP A 86 -5.17 -7.72 -9.28
CA TRP A 86 -4.43 -8.21 -8.11
C TRP A 86 -4.25 -9.74 -8.13
N ARG A 87 -5.33 -10.49 -8.41
CA ARG A 87 -5.30 -11.96 -8.44
C ARG A 87 -4.45 -12.54 -9.57
N HIS A 88 -4.30 -11.79 -10.65
CA HIS A 88 -3.46 -12.19 -11.78
C HIS A 88 -1.99 -11.78 -11.60
N ARG A 89 -1.65 -11.05 -10.54
CA ARG A 89 -0.28 -10.61 -10.27
C ARG A 89 0.58 -11.76 -9.76
N LYS A 90 1.89 -11.68 -10.02
CA LYS A 90 2.90 -12.43 -9.28
C LYS A 90 3.41 -11.54 -8.15
N ALA A 91 3.19 -11.93 -6.90
CA ALA A 91 3.69 -11.17 -5.76
C ALA A 91 5.23 -11.16 -5.77
N LYS A 92 5.84 -9.99 -5.58
CA LYS A 92 7.27 -9.86 -5.28
C LYS A 92 7.42 -9.92 -3.77
N SER A 93 8.22 -10.86 -3.26
CA SER A 93 8.63 -10.83 -1.87
C SER A 93 9.73 -9.79 -1.72
N ILE A 94 9.54 -8.82 -0.84
CA ILE A 94 10.56 -7.82 -0.52
C ILE A 94 11.19 -8.19 0.82
N LYS A 95 12.52 -8.22 0.88
CA LYS A 95 13.23 -8.44 2.13
C LYS A 95 13.37 -7.13 2.91
N PRO A 96 13.49 -7.16 4.25
CA PRO A 96 13.71 -5.96 5.05
C PRO A 96 14.92 -5.13 4.58
N GLU A 97 16.01 -5.78 4.16
CA GLU A 97 17.22 -5.13 3.63
C GLU A 97 16.97 -4.36 2.32
N ASP A 98 16.03 -4.81 1.50
CA ASP A 98 15.68 -4.15 0.23
C ASP A 98 14.75 -2.95 0.46
N MET A 99 14.02 -2.91 1.59
CA MET A 99 13.06 -1.85 1.90
C MET A 99 13.70 -0.49 2.08
N GLU A 100 14.85 -0.43 2.75
CA GLU A 100 15.56 0.83 2.93
C GLU A 100 16.01 1.42 1.58
N VAL A 101 16.47 0.54 0.67
CA VAL A 101 16.85 0.93 -0.70
C VAL A 101 15.63 1.45 -1.47
N ILE A 102 14.50 0.77 -1.35
CA ILE A 102 13.24 1.15 -2.01
C ILE A 102 12.74 2.52 -1.50
N LEU A 103 12.69 2.72 -0.17
CA LEU A 103 12.26 3.98 0.44
C LEU A 103 13.18 5.14 0.02
N ASN A 104 14.49 4.90 -0.04
CA ASN A 104 15.45 5.87 -0.57
C ASN A 104 15.23 6.15 -2.07
N GLY A 105 14.92 5.12 -2.86
CA GLY A 105 14.58 5.27 -4.28
C GLY A 105 13.36 6.17 -4.49
N PHE A 106 12.27 5.93 -3.73
CA PHE A 106 11.09 6.79 -3.80
C PHE A 106 11.40 8.23 -3.44
N LYS A 107 12.16 8.46 -2.36
CA LYS A 107 12.61 9.79 -1.98
C LYS A 107 13.31 10.51 -3.13
N GLN A 108 14.25 9.86 -3.82
CA GLN A 108 14.95 10.46 -4.95
C GLN A 108 14.00 10.78 -6.11
N ALA A 109 13.01 9.93 -6.37
CA ALA A 109 11.97 10.19 -7.36
C ALA A 109 11.11 11.40 -6.99
N PHE A 110 10.74 11.59 -5.72
CA PHE A 110 9.99 12.78 -5.29
C PHE A 110 10.80 14.07 -5.41
N ILE A 111 12.08 14.04 -5.05
CA ILE A 111 12.97 15.22 -5.16
C ILE A 111 13.17 15.60 -6.62
N SER A 112 13.37 14.63 -7.51
CA SER A 112 13.58 14.89 -8.94
C SER A 112 12.31 15.41 -9.63
N MET A 113 11.13 14.87 -9.31
CA MET A 113 9.86 15.33 -9.87
C MET A 113 9.38 16.69 -9.32
N ALA A 114 9.79 17.06 -8.10
CA ALA A 114 9.49 18.37 -7.53
C ALA A 114 10.37 19.51 -8.08
N GLY A 115 11.26 19.24 -9.04
CA GLY A 115 12.07 20.25 -9.71
C GLY A 115 13.36 20.59 -8.97
N GLY A 116 14.12 19.58 -8.55
CA GLY A 116 15.43 19.76 -7.91
C GLY A 116 16.35 20.72 -8.68
N ARG A 117 16.57 21.90 -8.10
CA ARG A 117 17.78 22.71 -8.22
C ARG A 117 18.52 22.64 -6.90
#